data_AF-A0A316KUX5-F1
#
_entry.id   AF-A0A316KUX5-F1
#
_cell.length_a   1.000
_cell.length_b   1.000
_cell.length_c   1.000
_cell.angle_alpha   90.00
_cell.angle_beta   90.00
_cell.angle_gamma   90.00
#
_symmetry.space_group_name_H-M   'P 1'
#
loop_
_entity.id
_entity.type
_entity.pdbx_description
1 polymer ?
#
loop_
_entity_poly.entity_id
_entity_poly.type
_entity_poly.pdbx_seq_one_letter_code
_entity_poly.pdbx_strand_id
1 'polypeptide(L)' 'MAYETNTLGAVSNGIMDRVNALIADYRAKAARRKIYRDTLRELSALSHRELCDLGLNHSEIKRVAYQAAYEG' A
#
# COMPACT_ATOMS: atom_id res chain seq x y z
N MET A 1 12.03 3.32 -44.92
CA MET A 1 11.19 2.68 -43.90
C MET A 1 10.75 3.76 -42.94
N ALA A 2 9.50 4.19 -43.05
CA ALA A 2 8.93 5.23 -42.19
C ALA A 2 8.66 4.63 -40.80
N TYR A 3 9.23 5.23 -39.76
CA TYR A 3 8.84 4.93 -38.39
C TYR A 3 7.49 5.63 -38.15
N GLU A 4 6.41 5.01 -38.60
CA GLU A 4 5.09 5.43 -38.17
C GLU A 4 4.91 4.94 -36.74
N THR A 5 5.35 5.76 -35.78
CA THR A 5 4.90 5.69 -34.39
C THR A 5 3.40 5.95 -34.40
N ASN A 6 2.64 4.87 -34.55
CA ASN A 6 1.20 4.87 -34.53
C ASN A 6 0.72 5.20 -33.11
N THR A 7 0.62 6.49 -32.79
CA THR A 7 -0.10 6.99 -31.62
C THR A 7 -1.58 7.23 -31.96
N LEU A 8 -2.24 6.28 -32.63
CA LEU A 8 -3.69 6.28 -32.79
C LEU A 8 -4.31 5.51 -31.61
N GLY A 9 -4.44 6.22 -30.50
CA GLY A 9 -5.10 5.75 -29.28
C GLY A 9 -5.30 6.85 -28.23
N ALA A 10 -4.84 8.07 -28.49
CA ALA A 10 -5.28 9.25 -27.75
C ALA A 10 -6.63 9.69 -28.35
N VAL A 11 -7.63 9.90 -27.49
CA VAL A 11 -9.04 10.26 -27.78
C VAL A 11 -10.00 9.07 -27.88
N SER A 12 -10.10 8.29 -26.80
CA SER A 12 -11.37 7.63 -26.45
C SER A 12 -11.57 7.56 -24.93
N ASN A 13 -12.19 8.63 -24.39
CA ASN A 13 -12.84 8.76 -23.07
C ASN A 13 -11.97 9.05 -21.83
N GLY A 14 -11.25 10.18 -21.86
CA GLY A 14 -10.42 10.66 -20.74
C GLY A 14 -11.11 10.87 -19.38
N ILE A 15 -12.45 10.87 -19.29
CA ILE A 15 -13.16 10.88 -17.99
C ILE A 15 -13.19 9.47 -17.38
N MET A 16 -13.44 8.43 -18.20
CA MET A 16 -13.46 7.05 -17.73
C MET A 16 -12.07 6.58 -17.31
N ASP A 17 -11.03 6.98 -18.04
CA ASP A 17 -9.64 6.70 -17.65
C ASP A 17 -9.27 7.35 -16.31
N ARG A 18 -9.74 8.58 -16.08
CA ARG A 18 -9.54 9.28 -14.79
C ARG A 18 -10.25 8.58 -13.65
N VAL A 19 -11.50 8.15 -13.84
CA VAL A 19 -12.25 7.41 -12.82
C VAL A 19 -11.56 6.08 -12.50
N ASN A 20 -11.12 5.35 -13.52
CA ASN A 20 -10.38 4.10 -13.34
C ASN A 20 -9.07 4.32 -12.58
N ALA A 21 -8.31 5.37 -12.90
CA ALA A 21 -7.09 5.73 -12.18
C ALA A 21 -7.34 6.09 -10.71
N LEU A 22 -8.41 6.83 -10.40
CA LEU A 22 -8.80 7.16 -9.03
C LEU A 22 -9.20 5.93 -8.23
N ILE A 23 -9.96 5.02 -8.83
CA ILE A 23 -10.34 3.75 -8.18
C ILE A 23 -9.09 2.91 -7.92
N ALA A 24 -8.15 2.83 -8.87
CA ALA A 24 -6.91 2.08 -8.70
C ALA A 24 -6.06 2.65 -7.54
N ASP A 25 -5.89 3.98 -7.48
CA ASP A 25 -5.18 4.64 -6.38
C ASP A 25 -5.88 4.43 -5.02
N TYR A 26 -7.21 4.53 -5.00
CA TYR A 26 -7.98 4.24 -3.79
C TYR A 26 -7.79 2.80 -3.31
N ARG A 27 -7.84 1.83 -4.21
CA ARG A 27 -7.62 0.41 -3.88
C ARG A 27 -6.21 0.17 -3.35
N ALA A 28 -5.20 0.80 -3.95
CA ALA A 28 -3.82 0.72 -3.48
C ALA A 28 -3.67 1.31 -2.06
N LYS A 29 -4.27 2.48 -1.80
CA LYS A 29 -4.29 3.10 -0.46
C LYS A 29 -5.03 2.24 0.56
N ALA A 30 -6.16 1.66 0.18
CA ALA A 30 -6.94 0.78 1.05
C ALA A 30 -6.16 -0.50 1.40
N ALA A 31 -5.44 -1.08 0.45
CA ALA A 31 -4.60 -2.25 0.67
C ALA A 31 -3.48 -1.95 1.69
N ARG A 32 -2.74 -0.86 1.51
CA ARG A 32 -1.70 -0.43 2.47
C ARG A 32 -2.28 -0.19 3.87
N ARG A 33 -3.43 0.48 3.95
CA ARG A 33 -4.12 0.73 5.22
C ARG A 33 -4.58 -0.55 5.90
N LYS A 34 -5.01 -1.55 5.12
CA LYS A 34 -5.34 -2.88 5.64
C LYS A 34 -4.10 -3.54 6.26
N ILE A 35 -2.98 -3.59 5.53
CA ILE A 35 -1.71 -4.15 6.03
C ILE A 35 -1.29 -3.48 7.34
N TYR A 36 -1.32 -2.13 7.39
CA TYR A 36 -0.97 -1.37 8.60
C TYR A 36 -1.85 -1.76 9.79
N ARG A 37 -3.17 -1.87 9.59
CA ARG A 37 -4.10 -2.20 10.68
C ARG A 37 -3.96 -3.64 11.13
N ASP A 38 -3.78 -4.56 10.20
CA ASP A 38 -3.63 -5.99 10.48
C ASP A 38 -2.33 -6.20 11.27
N THR A 39 -1.19 -5.69 10.78
CA THR A 39 0.10 -5.77 11.48
C THR A 39 0.08 -5.10 12.85
N LEU A 40 -0.52 -3.91 12.97
CA LEU A 40 -0.64 -3.23 14.26
C LEU A 40 -1.49 -4.05 15.24
N ARG A 41 -2.59 -4.65 14.77
CA ARG A 41 -3.45 -5.49 15.62
C ARG A 41 -2.71 -6.73 16.09
N GLU A 42 -2.01 -7.40 15.20
CA GLU A 42 -1.25 -8.62 15.49
C GLU A 42 -0.12 -8.33 16.49
N LEU A 43 0.72 -7.33 16.20
CA LEU A 43 1.82 -6.96 17.10
C LEU A 43 1.34 -6.43 18.45
N SER A 44 0.22 -5.70 18.49
CA SER A 44 -0.36 -5.21 19.76
C SER A 44 -1.06 -6.31 20.56
N ALA A 45 -1.36 -7.45 19.95
CA ALA A 45 -1.94 -8.61 20.64
C ALA A 45 -0.86 -9.50 21.29
N LEU A 46 0.42 -9.34 20.90
CA LEU A 46 1.53 -10.04 21.51
C LEU A 46 1.82 -9.50 22.92
N SER A 47 2.28 -10.39 23.79
CA SER A 47 2.74 -10.03 25.12
C SER A 47 4.11 -9.33 25.08
N HIS A 48 4.48 -8.65 26.17
CA HIS A 48 5.78 -7.99 26.29
C HIS A 48 6.95 -8.96 26.10
N ARG A 49 6.83 -10.21 26.58
CA ARG A 49 7.85 -11.24 26.39
C ARG A 49 8.01 -11.62 24.92
N GLU A 50 6.92 -11.87 24.21
CA GLU A 50 6.96 -12.21 22.79
C GLU A 50 7.55 -11.07 21.95
N LEU A 51 7.22 -9.82 22.28
CA LEU A 51 7.84 -8.66 21.65
C LEU A 51 9.34 -8.57 21.94
N CYS A 52 9.77 -8.83 23.19
CA CYS A 52 11.19 -8.89 23.55
C CYS A 52 11.94 -10.03 22.85
N ASP A 53 11.31 -11.20 22.66
CA ASP A 53 11.89 -12.32 21.95
C ASP A 53 12.13 -11.97 20.46
N LEU A 54 11.28 -11.11 19.89
CA LEU A 54 11.46 -10.52 18.57
C LEU A 54 12.43 -9.33 18.55
N GLY A 55 12.92 -8.88 19.70
CA GLY A 55 13.78 -7.71 19.83
C GLY A 55 13.05 -6.37 19.62
N LEU A 56 11.73 -6.33 19.81
CA LEU A 56 10.89 -5.15 19.62
C LEU A 56 10.37 -4.60 20.94
N ASN A 57 10.28 -3.27 21.04
CA ASN A 57 9.55 -2.62 22.12
C ASN A 57 8.12 -2.22 21.70
N HIS A 58 7.22 -2.07 22.67
CA HIS A 58 5.83 -1.67 22.48
C HIS A 58 5.69 -0.31 21.76
N SER A 59 6.65 0.59 21.97
CA SER A 59 6.73 1.89 21.27
C SER A 59 7.03 1.74 19.78
N GLU A 60 7.67 0.65 19.36
CA GLU A 60 8.09 0.41 17.98
C GLU A 60 7.00 -0.22 17.12
N ILE A 61 5.97 -0.82 17.74
CA ILE A 61 4.85 -1.47 17.04
C ILE A 61 4.28 -0.58 15.93
N LYS A 62 4.03 0.70 16.23
CA LYS A 62 3.49 1.65 15.25
C LYS A 62 4.45 1.91 14.09
N ARG A 63 5.75 2.02 14.38
CA ARG A 63 6.80 2.25 13.38
C ARG A 63 6.92 1.03 12.46
N VAL A 64 6.97 -0.17 13.03
CA VAL A 64 7.08 -1.43 12.27
C VAL A 64 5.84 -1.67 11.41
N ALA A 65 4.63 -1.46 11.96
CA ALA A 65 3.40 -1.56 11.19
C ALA A 65 3.36 -0.57 10.02
N TYR A 66 3.87 0.65 10.21
CA TYR A 66 4.00 1.64 9.14
C TYR A 66 4.98 1.18 8.06
N GLN A 67 6.17 0.74 8.47
CA GLN A 67 7.19 0.22 7.56
C GLN A 67 6.66 -0.95 6.72
N ALA A 68 5.96 -1.92 7.34
CA ALA A 68 5.36 -3.05 6.65
C ALA A 68 4.29 -2.64 5.61
N ALA A 69 3.60 -1.52 5.83
CA ALA A 69 2.51 -1.06 4.96
C ALA A 69 2.96 -0.11 3.83
N TYR A 70 4.05 0.63 4.03
CA TYR A 70 4.44 1.74 3.15
C TYR A 70 5.87 1.65 2.61
N GLU A 71 6.77 0.88 3.25
CA GLU A 71 8.18 0.72 2.85
C GLU A 71 8.50 -0.69 2.33
N GLY A 72 7.49 -1.58 2.26
CA GLY A 72 7.59 -2.92 1.68
C GLY A 72 7.33 -2.98 0.17
#